data_AF-A0A016QS31-F1
#
_entry.id   AF-A0A016QS31-F1
#
_cell.length_a   1.000
_cell.length_b   1.000
_cell.length_c   1.000
_cell.angle_alpha   90.00
_cell.angle_beta   90.00
_cell.angle_gamma   90.00
#
_symmetry.space_group_name_H-M   'P 1'
#
loop_
_entity.id
_entity.type
_entity.pdbx_description
1 polymer ?
#
loop_
_entity_poly.entity_id
_entity_poly.type
_entity_poly.pdbx_seq_one_letter_code
_entity_poly.pdbx_strand_id
1 'polypeptide(L)'
;MLLVVFVTAGSVQDRVGAPILLGSLAKRFPQLRYIWADGGYSGELVAWAKQVLSWVVEIVKGVAGQRGFVVLPRRWVVERTLAWFTRSRRLTRDYEGLPETTEAWFYLANIRLMLRRLEPAP
;
A
#
# COMPACT_ATOMS: atom_id res chain seq x y z
N MET A 1 -3.40 1.51 9.89
CA MET A 1 -4.77 1.55 9.39
C MET A 1 -4.70 1.44 7.88
N LEU A 2 -5.43 0.49 7.30
CA LEU A 2 -5.56 0.30 5.86
C LEU A 2 -6.73 1.15 5.34
N LEU A 3 -6.54 1.87 4.22
CA LEU A 3 -7.57 2.74 3.64
C LEU A 3 -8.26 2.08 2.44
N VAL A 4 -7.48 1.65 1.47
CA VAL A 4 -7.94 0.99 0.23
C VAL A 4 -6.94 -0.11 -0.12
N VAL A 5 -7.44 -1.18 -0.70
CA VAL A 5 -6.67 -2.29 -1.30
C VAL A 5 -7.13 -2.42 -2.74
N PHE A 6 -6.20 -2.70 -3.64
CA PHE A 6 -6.48 -3.07 -5.02
C PHE A 6 -5.56 -4.22 -5.38
N VAL A 7 -6.14 -5.37 -5.72
CA VAL A 7 -5.40 -6.59 -6.09
C VAL A 7 -5.48 -6.75 -7.61
N THR A 8 -4.33 -6.96 -8.23
CA THR A 8 -4.22 -7.22 -9.67
C THR A 8 -3.59 -8.58 -9.92
N ALA A 9 -3.80 -9.12 -11.12
CA ALA A 9 -3.04 -10.28 -11.57
C ALA A 9 -1.53 -10.00 -11.52
N GLY A 10 -0.72 -11.01 -11.21
CA GLY A 10 0.73 -10.84 -11.07
C GLY A 10 1.47 -10.43 -12.36
N SER A 11 0.81 -10.52 -13.50
CA SER A 11 1.32 -10.02 -14.79
C SER A 11 1.13 -8.51 -14.97
N VAL A 12 0.30 -7.87 -14.14
CA VAL A 12 0.05 -6.43 -14.18
C VAL A 12 1.09 -5.72 -13.34
N GLN A 13 1.77 -4.74 -13.93
CA GLN A 13 2.70 -3.90 -13.20
C GLN A 13 1.95 -2.94 -12.29
N ASP A 14 2.47 -2.72 -11.09
CA ASP A 14 1.96 -1.75 -10.11
C ASP A 14 1.75 -0.35 -10.70
N ARG A 15 2.57 0.05 -11.67
CA ARG A 15 2.45 1.35 -12.37
C ARG A 15 1.12 1.51 -13.11
N VAL A 16 0.53 0.41 -13.57
CA VAL A 16 -0.78 0.38 -14.23
C VAL A 16 -1.91 0.41 -13.20
N GLY A 17 -1.73 -0.29 -12.07
CA GLY A 17 -2.74 -0.36 -11.01
C GLY A 17 -2.81 0.91 -10.13
N ALA A 18 -1.69 1.60 -9.95
CA ALA A 18 -1.59 2.73 -9.03
C ALA A 18 -2.56 3.89 -9.35
N PRO A 19 -2.72 4.36 -10.61
CA PRO A 19 -3.70 5.40 -10.92
C PRO A 19 -5.14 5.01 -10.55
N ILE A 20 -5.49 3.73 -10.73
CA ILE A 20 -6.82 3.19 -10.38
C ILE A 20 -7.02 3.24 -8.86
N LEU A 21 -6.03 2.73 -8.10
CA LEU A 21 -6.04 2.77 -6.64
C LEU A 21 -6.15 4.20 -6.12
N LEU A 22 -5.32 5.12 -6.63
CA LEU A 22 -5.30 6.53 -6.20
C LEU A 22 -6.60 7.25 -6.57
N GLY A 23 -7.20 6.95 -7.73
CA GLY A 23 -8.49 7.48 -8.13
C GLY A 23 -9.62 7.05 -7.18
N SER A 24 -9.63 5.78 -6.76
CA SER A 24 -10.56 5.28 -5.74
C SER A 24 -10.33 5.96 -4.38
N LEU A 25 -9.06 6.09 -3.98
CA LEU A 25 -8.67 6.75 -2.73
C LEU A 25 -9.09 8.23 -2.72
N ALA A 26 -8.94 8.94 -3.84
CA ALA A 26 -9.32 10.34 -3.96
C ALA A 26 -10.84 10.57 -3.83
N LYS A 27 -11.64 9.65 -4.39
CA LYS A 27 -13.12 9.70 -4.23
C LYS A 27 -13.53 9.51 -2.79
N ARG A 28 -12.85 8.64 -2.04
CA ARG A 28 -13.21 8.31 -0.65
C ARG A 28 -12.61 9.27 0.39
N PHE A 29 -11.43 9.81 0.11
CA PHE A 29 -10.67 10.66 1.03
C PHE A 29 -10.27 11.97 0.34
N PRO A 30 -11.21 12.90 0.10
CA PRO A 30 -10.98 14.10 -0.69
C PRO A 30 -10.01 15.10 -0.05
N GLN A 31 -9.64 14.90 1.22
CA GLN A 31 -8.67 15.73 1.95
C GLN A 31 -7.23 15.20 1.86
N LEU A 32 -7.02 13.97 1.36
CA LEU A 32 -5.66 13.46 1.18
C LEU A 32 -4.95 14.31 0.12
N ARG A 33 -3.68 14.66 0.37
CA ARG A 33 -2.88 15.51 -0.53
C ARG A 33 -1.46 15.00 -0.72
N TYR A 34 -1.01 14.08 0.12
CA TYR A 34 0.39 13.69 0.19
C TYR A 34 0.50 12.20 0.48
N ILE A 35 1.33 11.49 -0.29
CA ILE A 35 1.62 10.07 -0.10
C ILE A 35 3.11 9.78 -0.30
N TRP A 36 3.62 8.74 0.36
CA TRP A 36 4.95 8.17 0.11
C TRP A 36 4.82 6.92 -0.75
N ALA A 37 5.75 6.72 -1.69
CA ALA A 37 5.86 5.51 -2.49
C ALA A 37 7.33 5.11 -2.69
N ASP A 38 7.60 3.86 -3.06
CA ASP A 38 8.97 3.41 -3.35
C ASP A 38 9.42 3.76 -4.79
N GLY A 39 10.68 3.47 -5.10
CA GLY A 39 11.28 3.74 -6.41
C GLY A 39 10.55 3.11 -7.61
N GLY A 40 9.82 2.00 -7.42
CA GLY A 40 9.05 1.33 -8.45
C GLY A 40 7.92 2.20 -9.02
N TYR A 41 7.37 3.10 -8.19
CA TYR A 41 6.29 4.01 -8.52
C TYR A 41 6.75 5.38 -9.07
N SER A 42 8.05 5.54 -9.35
CA SER A 42 8.56 6.78 -9.94
C SER A 42 8.16 6.96 -11.41
N GLY A 43 8.25 8.20 -11.90
CA GLY A 43 7.96 8.55 -13.29
C GLY A 43 6.54 9.10 -13.47
N GLU A 44 5.83 8.58 -14.47
CA GLU A 44 4.55 9.11 -14.95
C GLU A 44 3.48 9.20 -13.85
N LEU A 45 3.46 8.25 -12.91
CA LEU A 45 2.49 8.27 -11.80
C LEU A 45 2.59 9.54 -10.95
N VAL A 46 3.81 10.01 -10.68
CA VAL A 46 4.03 11.22 -9.86
C VAL A 46 3.50 12.45 -10.58
N ALA A 47 3.77 12.55 -11.88
CA ALA A 47 3.26 13.64 -12.71
C ALA A 47 1.73 13.59 -12.82
N TRP A 48 1.16 12.40 -13.06
CA TRP A 48 -0.27 12.17 -13.15
C TRP A 48 -0.99 12.53 -11.84
N ALA A 49 -0.48 12.06 -10.68
CA ALA A 49 -1.09 12.36 -9.39
C ALA A 49 -1.08 13.87 -9.08
N LYS A 50 -0.02 14.57 -9.47
CA LYS A 50 0.06 16.03 -9.34
C LYS A 50 -0.93 16.75 -10.26
N GLN A 51 -1.02 16.33 -11.53
CA GLN A 51 -1.86 16.99 -12.53
C GLN A 51 -3.36 16.71 -12.35
N VAL A 52 -3.71 15.46 -12.03
CA VAL A 52 -5.10 14.98 -11.99
C VAL A 52 -5.70 15.07 -10.59
N LEU A 53 -4.94 14.71 -9.56
CA LEU A 53 -5.45 14.66 -8.18
C LEU A 53 -4.99 15.85 -7.33
N SER A 54 -4.08 16.70 -7.83
CA SER A 54 -3.40 17.73 -7.03
C SER A 54 -2.68 17.16 -5.79
N TRP A 55 -2.15 15.94 -5.92
CA TRP A 55 -1.44 15.24 -4.84
C TRP A 55 0.07 15.29 -5.03
N VAL A 56 0.80 15.26 -3.92
CA VAL A 56 2.24 15.08 -3.89
C VAL A 56 2.55 13.61 -3.62
N VAL A 57 3.29 12.97 -4.52
CA VAL A 57 3.83 11.62 -4.35
C VAL A 57 5.31 11.74 -4.11
N GLU A 58 5.73 11.56 -2.86
CA GLU A 58 7.15 11.55 -2.50
C GLU A 58 7.72 10.15 -2.71
N ILE A 59 8.69 10.03 -3.62
CA ILE A 59 9.37 8.77 -3.87
C ILE A 59 10.52 8.59 -2.88
N VAL A 60 10.41 7.60 -2.02
CA VAL A 60 11.46 7.18 -1.08
C VAL A 60 12.45 6.28 -1.83
N LYS A 61 13.64 6.81 -2.11
CA LYS A 61 14.73 6.09 -2.78
C LYS A 61 15.91 5.85 -1.83
N GLY A 62 16.69 4.81 -2.11
CA GLY A 62 18.00 4.58 -1.52
C GLY A 62 18.98 5.70 -1.82
N VAL A 63 19.98 5.87 -0.96
CA VAL A 63 21.08 6.83 -1.18
C VAL A 63 21.94 6.30 -2.33
N ALA A 64 22.19 7.14 -3.35
CA ALA A 64 23.02 6.75 -4.48
C ALA A 64 24.45 6.42 -4.02
N GLY A 65 25.02 5.31 -4.50
CA GLY A 65 26.37 4.86 -4.12
C GLY A 65 26.44 4.13 -2.78
N GLN A 66 25.31 3.87 -2.13
CA GLN A 66 25.27 3.14 -0.87
C GLN A 66 25.64 1.67 -1.04
N ARG A 67 26.56 1.20 -0.18
CA ARG A 67 26.92 -0.22 -0.05
C ARG A 67 26.27 -0.79 1.21
N GLY A 68 25.64 -1.96 1.09
CA GLY A 68 24.95 -2.61 2.19
C GLY A 68 23.52 -2.12 2.41
N PHE A 69 22.88 -2.62 3.47
CA PHE A 69 21.46 -2.39 3.75
C PHE A 69 21.21 -1.04 4.45
N VAL A 70 20.51 -0.17 3.72
CA VAL A 70 19.82 1.07 4.10
C VAL A 70 18.50 0.95 4.86
N VAL A 71 18.39 1.35 6.13
CA VAL A 71 17.03 1.64 6.66
C VAL A 71 16.49 2.90 5.99
N LEU A 72 15.49 2.72 5.12
CA LEU A 72 14.76 3.82 4.50
C LEU A 72 13.68 4.36 5.46
N PRO A 73 13.64 5.69 5.71
CA PRO A 73 12.55 6.30 6.46
C PRO A 73 11.19 5.91 5.87
N ARG A 74 10.18 5.69 6.73
CA ARG A 74 8.79 5.31 6.38
C ARG A 74 8.58 3.92 5.77
N ARG A 75 9.56 3.31 5.08
CA ARG A 75 9.42 1.98 4.46
C ARG A 75 9.03 0.89 5.47
N TRP A 76 9.59 0.94 6.67
CA TRP A 76 9.25 0.01 7.75
C TRP A 76 7.76 0.02 8.12
N VAL A 77 7.04 1.13 7.94
CA VAL A 77 5.61 1.18 8.24
C VAL A 77 4.82 0.27 7.30
N VAL A 78 5.19 0.24 6.01
CA VAL A 78 4.57 -0.63 5.00
C VAL A 78 4.95 -2.08 5.25
N GLU A 79 6.25 -2.37 5.39
CA GLU A 79 6.76 -3.73 5.61
C GLU A 79 6.16 -4.36 6.87
N ARG A 80 6.11 -3.60 7.98
CA ARG A 80 5.46 -4.02 9.22
C ARG A 80 3.97 -4.31 9.03
N THR A 81 3.29 -3.50 8.22
CA THR A 81 1.86 -3.69 7.95
C THR A 81 1.63 -4.97 7.13
N LEU A 82 2.44 -5.20 6.10
CA LEU A 82 2.43 -6.45 5.34
C LEU A 82 2.77 -7.66 6.23
N ALA A 83 3.75 -7.54 7.13
CA ALA A 83 4.10 -8.60 8.08
C ALA A 83 2.98 -8.93 9.08
N TRP A 84 2.12 -7.97 9.44
CA TRP A 84 0.91 -8.28 10.21
C TRP A 84 -0.11 -9.05 9.39
N PHE A 85 -0.24 -8.75 8.10
CA PHE A 85 -1.15 -9.48 7.22
C PHE A 85 -0.69 -10.92 6.95
N THR A 86 0.61 -11.17 6.81
CA THR A 86 1.13 -12.54 6.62
C THR A 86 0.90 -13.46 7.82
N ARG A 87 0.62 -12.92 9.02
CA ARG A 87 0.17 -13.69 10.19
C ARG A 87 -1.27 -14.22 10.05
N SER A 88 -2.03 -13.71 9.09
CA SER A 88 -3.32 -14.28 8.70
C SER A 88 -3.07 -15.37 7.66
N ARG A 89 -3.34 -16.64 8.00
CA ARG A 89 -3.02 -17.82 7.16
C ARG A 89 -3.46 -17.67 5.70
N ARG A 90 -4.60 -17.02 5.44
CA ARG A 90 -5.14 -16.81 4.08
C ARG A 90 -4.42 -15.74 3.26
N LEU A 91 -3.64 -14.87 3.89
CA LEU A 91 -2.84 -13.83 3.23
C LEU A 91 -1.34 -14.20 3.17
N THR A 92 -0.95 -15.37 3.68
CA THR A 92 0.44 -15.85 3.58
C THR A 92 0.79 -16.22 2.14
N ARG A 93 -0.17 -16.72 1.38
CA ARG A 93 -0.13 -16.91 -0.07
C ARG A 93 -1.51 -16.58 -0.63
N ASP A 94 -1.55 -16.17 -1.88
CA ASP A 94 -2.82 -16.00 -2.58
C ASP A 94 -3.39 -17.39 -2.91
N TYR A 95 -4.42 -17.78 -2.16
CA TYR A 95 -5.16 -19.02 -2.37
C TYR A 95 -6.50 -18.77 -3.06
N GLU A 96 -6.89 -17.50 -3.20
CA GLU A 96 -8.22 -17.14 -3.66
C GLU A 96 -8.19 -17.01 -5.19
N GLY A 97 -9.26 -17.46 -5.85
CA GLY A 97 -9.34 -17.40 -7.32
C GLY A 97 -9.73 -16.04 -7.88
N LEU A 98 -10.20 -15.12 -7.02
CA LEU A 98 -10.76 -13.83 -7.40
C LEU A 98 -10.09 -12.70 -6.59
N PRO A 99 -9.57 -11.64 -7.24
CA PRO A 99 -8.94 -10.50 -6.57
C PRO A 99 -9.79 -9.88 -5.46
N GLU A 100 -11.10 -9.79 -5.67
CA GLU A 100 -12.06 -9.21 -4.73
C GLU A 100 -12.12 -10.00 -3.41
N THR A 101 -11.95 -11.33 -3.49
CA THR A 101 -11.89 -12.19 -2.30
C THR A 101 -10.62 -11.90 -1.50
N THR A 102 -9.48 -11.77 -2.19
CA THR A 102 -8.20 -11.43 -1.56
C THR A 102 -8.24 -10.03 -0.92
N GLU A 103 -8.82 -9.05 -1.60
CA GLU A 103 -9.07 -7.71 -1.05
C GLU A 103 -9.92 -7.76 0.24
N ALA A 104 -11.01 -8.53 0.23
CA ALA A 104 -11.86 -8.70 1.42
C ALA A 104 -11.06 -9.28 2.61
N TRP A 105 -10.16 -10.24 2.37
CA TRP A 105 -9.28 -10.77 3.41
C TRP A 105 -8.33 -9.73 3.99
N PHE A 106 -7.77 -8.83 3.18
CA PHE A 106 -6.96 -7.72 3.68
C PHE A 106 -7.75 -6.80 4.61
N TYR A 107 -9.00 -6.46 4.26
CA TYR A 107 -9.87 -5.65 5.13
C TYR A 107 -10.19 -6.39 6.44
N LEU A 108 -10.55 -7.67 6.39
CA LEU A 108 -10.82 -8.48 7.58
C LEU A 108 -9.59 -8.57 8.51
N ALA A 109 -8.40 -8.79 7.94
CA ALA A 109 -7.15 -8.82 8.70
C ALA A 109 -6.86 -7.46 9.35
N ASN A 110 -7.09 -6.35 8.64
CA ASN A 110 -6.93 -5.01 9.21
C ASN A 110 -7.96 -4.72 10.32
N ILE A 111 -9.23 -5.12 10.16
CA ILE A 111 -10.25 -4.97 11.21
C ILE A 111 -9.84 -5.73 12.48
N ARG A 112 -9.45 -7.01 12.34
CA ARG A 112 -8.96 -7.81 13.47
C ARG A 112 -7.75 -7.17 14.17
N LEU A 113 -6.83 -6.59 13.40
CA LEU A 113 -5.67 -5.89 13.94
C LEU A 113 -6.08 -4.62 14.70
N MET A 114 -7.03 -3.85 14.17
CA MET A 114 -7.51 -2.62 14.80
C MET A 114 -8.28 -2.91 16.09
N LEU A 115 -9.12 -3.95 16.13
CA LEU A 115 -9.82 -4.37 17.35
C LEU A 115 -8.86 -4.68 18.50
N ARG A 116 -7.78 -5.43 18.22
CA ARG A 116 -6.73 -5.73 19.22
C ARG A 116 -5.95 -4.51 19.70
N ARG A 117 -6.00 -3.38 18.99
CA ARG A 117 -5.34 -2.13 19.39
C ARG A 117 -6.24 -1.23 20.20
N LEU A 118 -7.55 -1.27 19.92
CA LEU A 118 -8.54 -0.53 20.69
C LEU A 118 -8.64 -1.09 22.10
N GLU A 119 -8.55 -2.42 22.23
CA GLU A 119 -8.52 -3.11 23.51
C GLU A 119 -7.35 -4.10 23.53
N PRO A 120 -6.16 -3.65 23.98
CA PRO A 120 -5.03 -4.53 24.18
C PRO A 120 -5.35 -5.54 25.29
N ALA A 121 -5.01 -6.82 25.08
CA ALA A 121 -5.02 -7.78 26.17
C ALA A 121 -4.07 -7.29 27.30
N PRO A 122 -4.44 -7.48 28.58
CA PRO A 122 -3.64 -7.05 29.71
C PRO A 122 -2.26 -7.71 29.75
#